data_AF-A0A183IBQ9-F1
#
_entry.id   AF-A0A183IBQ9-F1
#
_cell.length_a   1.000
_cell.length_b   1.000
_cell.length_c   1.000
_cell.angle_alpha   90.00
_cell.angle_beta   90.00
_cell.angle_gamma   90.00
#
_symmetry.space_group_name_H-M   'P 1'
#
loop_
_entity.id
_entity.type
_entity.pdbx_description
1 polymer ?
#
loop_
_entity_poly.entity_id
_entity_poly.type
_entity_poly.pdbx_seq_one_letter_code
_entity_poly.pdbx_strand_id
1 'polypeptide(L)'
;MDYPEHAFSREVLEHFIDPHSLLPLSPPGSRFPHLGFVRQVRRKWIISSRKTITLKVYVINSPHVLEAVRTHFNCGTLEGAQLENDGGPGTSNVHWEKRLFGPEIMTGELSRNAIFSQITGALLKDSGWYMIDERMLEPLTWGASKGCLFATASCREYMDFQP
;
A
#
# COMPACT_ATOMS: atom_id res chain seq x y z
N MET A 1 -10.72 -31.69 0.17
CA MET A 1 -10.68 -30.75 -0.96
C MET A 1 -9.36 -30.03 -0.86
N ASP A 2 -8.38 -30.56 -1.59
CA ASP A 2 -7.03 -30.04 -1.66
C ASP A 2 -7.02 -28.67 -2.30
N TYR A 3 -6.39 -27.72 -1.63
CA TYR A 3 -6.01 -26.45 -2.23
C TYR A 3 -4.72 -26.68 -3.01
N PRO A 4 -4.62 -26.27 -4.29
CA PRO A 4 -3.31 -26.21 -4.92
C PRO A 4 -2.50 -25.16 -4.17
N GLU A 5 -1.34 -25.58 -3.64
CA GLU A 5 -0.31 -24.70 -3.08
C GLU A 5 0.18 -23.73 -4.15
N HIS A 6 -0.50 -22.59 -4.29
CA HIS A 6 0.09 -21.37 -4.83
C HIS A 6 0.34 -20.37 -3.70
N ALA A 7 0.62 -20.88 -2.51
CA ALA A 7 1.38 -20.16 -1.50
C ALA A 7 2.79 -20.02 -2.07
N PHE A 8 3.09 -18.84 -2.64
CA PHE A 8 4.43 -18.32 -2.94
C PHE A 8 5.48 -19.42 -3.07
N SER A 9 5.52 -20.10 -4.22
CA SER A 9 6.59 -21.07 -4.46
C SER A 9 7.92 -20.33 -4.30
N ARG A 10 8.94 -21.03 -3.77
CA ARG A 10 10.30 -20.49 -3.61
C ARG A 10 10.81 -19.81 -4.89
N GLU A 11 10.30 -20.19 -6.05
CA GLU A 11 10.64 -19.65 -7.35
C GLU A 11 10.27 -18.16 -7.54
N VAL A 12 9.20 -17.67 -6.90
CA VAL A 12 8.80 -16.25 -7.01
C VAL A 12 9.75 -15.37 -6.20
N LEU A 13 10.13 -15.77 -4.98
CA LEU A 13 11.11 -15.04 -4.16
C LEU A 13 12.53 -15.11 -4.72
N GLU A 14 12.90 -16.24 -5.35
CA GLU A 14 14.18 -16.38 -6.03
C GLU A 14 14.29 -15.52 -7.30
N HIS A 15 13.18 -15.08 -7.90
CA HIS A 15 13.19 -14.09 -8.99
C HIS A 15 13.41 -12.64 -8.53
N PHE A 16 13.20 -12.35 -7.24
CA PHE A 16 13.48 -11.03 -6.65
C PHE A 16 14.92 -10.89 -6.13
N ILE A 17 15.70 -11.96 -6.16
CA ILE A 17 17.10 -11.99 -5.73
C ILE A 17 17.90 -12.55 -6.91
N ASP A 18 18.56 -11.69 -7.68
CA ASP A 18 19.44 -12.12 -8.76
C ASP A 18 20.58 -13.00 -8.16
N PRO A 19 20.64 -14.30 -8.49
CA PRO A 19 21.63 -15.22 -7.94
C PRO A 19 23.06 -14.96 -8.45
N HIS A 20 23.20 -14.11 -9.48
CA HIS A 20 24.50 -13.67 -10.02
C HIS A 20 24.88 -12.25 -9.56
N SER A 21 24.01 -11.57 -8.81
CA SER A 21 24.36 -10.31 -8.17
C SER A 21 25.26 -10.58 -6.96
N LEU A 22 26.57 -10.58 -7.19
CA LEU A 22 27.55 -10.32 -6.14
C LEU A 22 27.41 -8.85 -5.71
N LEU A 23 26.25 -8.47 -5.16
CA LEU A 23 26.11 -7.19 -4.51
C LEU A 23 26.74 -7.32 -3.11
N PRO A 24 27.64 -6.40 -2.75
CA PRO A 24 28.14 -6.35 -1.40
C PRO A 24 26.93 -6.16 -0.48
N LEU A 25 26.89 -6.91 0.62
CA LEU A 25 26.11 -6.54 1.79
C LEU A 25 26.23 -5.02 1.92
N SER A 26 25.10 -4.31 1.91
CA SER A 26 25.04 -2.85 2.01
C SER A 26 26.13 -2.35 2.96
N PRO A 27 26.95 -1.35 2.58
CA PRO A 27 28.08 -0.94 3.39
C PRO A 27 27.58 -0.59 4.80
N PRO A 28 28.29 -1.01 5.87
CA PRO A 28 27.89 -0.69 7.23
C PRO A 28 27.91 0.84 7.39
N GLY A 29 26.74 1.47 7.35
CA GLY A 29 26.61 2.93 7.31
C GLY A 29 25.52 3.49 6.38
N SER A 30 24.84 2.67 5.57
CA SER A 30 23.59 3.11 4.92
C SER A 30 22.53 3.32 6.02
N ARG A 31 22.47 4.56 6.51
CA ARG A 31 21.46 5.02 7.46
C ARG A 31 20.08 4.87 6.80
N PHE A 32 19.45 3.72 6.99
CA PHE A 32 18.01 3.59 6.77
C PHE A 32 17.34 4.63 7.67
N PRO A 33 16.57 5.58 7.12
CA PRO A 33 15.79 6.50 7.93
C PRO A 33 14.57 5.74 8.47
N HIS A 34 14.80 4.79 9.38
CA HIS A 34 13.78 3.86 9.90
C HIS A 34 12.60 4.54 10.63
N LEU A 35 12.60 5.87 10.81
CA LEU A 35 11.55 6.58 11.53
C LEU A 35 10.94 7.79 10.78
N GLY A 36 11.34 8.06 9.54
CA GLY A 36 10.96 9.32 8.87
C GLY A 36 9.67 9.30 8.05
N PHE A 37 9.24 8.12 7.58
CA PHE A 37 8.23 8.02 6.52
C PHE A 37 6.85 7.57 6.95
N VAL A 38 6.63 7.32 8.24
CA VAL A 38 5.28 7.07 8.78
C VAL A 38 4.76 8.36 9.39
N ARG A 39 3.62 8.84 8.89
CA ARG A 39 2.99 10.07 9.37
C ARG A 39 1.56 9.81 9.83
N GLN A 40 1.20 10.36 10.98
CA GLN A 40 -0.20 10.40 11.41
C GLN A 40 -0.94 11.54 10.69
N VAL A 41 -2.08 11.23 10.07
CA VAL A 41 -2.97 12.18 9.41
C VAL A 41 -4.35 12.12 10.06
N ARG A 42 -5.07 13.24 10.05
CA ARG A 42 -6.46 13.31 10.52
C ARG A 42 -7.40 13.42 9.32
N ARG A 43 -8.41 12.57 9.25
CA ARG A 43 -9.45 12.61 8.21
C ARG A 43 -10.79 12.94 8.85
N LYS A 44 -11.54 13.86 8.24
CA LYS A 44 -12.96 14.04 8.55
C LYS A 44 -13.71 12.85 7.93
N TRP A 45 -14.58 12.21 8.70
CA TRP A 45 -15.23 10.98 8.28
C TRP A 45 -16.74 11.06 8.50
N ILE A 46 -17.51 11.13 7.41
CA ILE A 46 -18.97 11.20 7.44
C ILE A 46 -19.52 9.78 7.56
N ILE A 47 -20.23 9.49 8.65
CA ILE A 47 -20.89 8.19 8.88
C ILE A 47 -22.37 8.27 8.46
N SER A 48 -23.02 9.38 8.78
CA SER A 48 -24.40 9.66 8.41
C SER A 48 -24.64 11.16 8.30
N SER A 49 -25.83 11.56 7.84
CA SER A 49 -26.22 12.97 7.73
C SER A 49 -26.12 13.77 9.04
N ARG A 50 -26.10 13.08 10.20
CA ARG A 50 -26.01 13.72 11.53
C ARG A 50 -24.71 13.38 12.27
N LYS A 51 -23.86 12.50 11.74
CA LYS A 51 -22.68 12.00 12.45
C LYS A 51 -21.43 12.09 11.59
N THR A 52 -20.52 12.95 12.03
CA THR A 52 -19.15 13.06 11.50
C THR A 52 -18.17 12.81 12.64
N ILE A 53 -17.12 12.04 12.38
CA ILE A 53 -16.01 11.83 13.31
C ILE A 53 -14.69 12.28 12.70
N THR A 54 -13.65 12.39 13.52
CA THR A 54 -12.28 12.58 13.05
C THR A 54 -11.52 11.28 13.25
N LEU A 55 -11.09 10.64 12.16
CA LEU A 55 -10.23 9.47 12.21
C LEU A 55 -8.77 9.89 12.27
N LYS A 56 -7.99 9.22 13.11
CA LYS A 56 -6.53 9.24 13.06
C LYS A 56 -6.10 8.04 12.25
N VAL A 57 -5.37 8.27 11.17
CA VAL A 57 -4.83 7.22 10.30
C VAL A 57 -3.32 7.42 10.18
N TYR A 58 -2.59 6.36 9.89
CA TYR A 58 -1.17 6.43 9.57
C TYR A 58 -0.99 6.25 8.07
N VAL A 59 -0.03 6.98 7.50
CA VAL A 59 0.34 6.87 6.09
C VAL A 59 1.83 6.65 5.96
N ILE A 60 2.24 5.90 4.93
CA ILE A 60 3.62 5.84 4.47
C ILE A 60 3.82 6.87 3.36
N ASN A 61 4.78 7.78 3.54
CA ASN A 61 5.07 8.88 2.61
C ASN A 61 6.51 8.90 2.11
N SER A 62 7.14 7.72 2.00
CA SER A 62 8.43 7.59 1.34
C SER A 62 8.33 8.00 -0.15
N PRO A 63 9.43 8.41 -0.79
CA PRO A 63 9.39 9.09 -2.09
C PRO A 63 8.63 8.34 -3.19
N HIS A 64 8.97 7.06 -3.44
CA HIS A 64 8.32 6.28 -4.49
C HIS A 64 6.90 5.86 -4.08
N VAL A 65 6.66 5.56 -2.80
CA VAL A 65 5.29 5.23 -2.33
C VAL A 65 4.35 6.42 -2.54
N LEU A 66 4.80 7.63 -2.19
CA LEU A 66 4.03 8.85 -2.36
C LEU A 66 3.72 9.13 -3.83
N GLU A 67 4.69 8.95 -4.72
CA GLU A 67 4.49 9.06 -6.16
C GLU A 67 3.48 8.02 -6.66
N ALA A 68 3.67 6.74 -6.30
CA ALA A 68 2.82 5.64 -6.73
C ALA A 68 1.35 5.87 -6.35
N VAL A 69 1.05 6.28 -5.12
CA VAL A 69 -0.35 6.50 -4.71
C VAL A 69 -0.97 7.75 -5.33
N ARG A 70 -0.19 8.81 -5.54
CA ARG A 70 -0.69 10.04 -6.19
C ARG A 70 -1.06 9.77 -7.64
N THR A 71 -0.21 9.02 -8.35
CA THR A 71 -0.47 8.56 -9.71
C THR A 71 -1.65 7.60 -9.75
N HIS A 72 -1.64 6.57 -8.89
CA HIS A 72 -2.68 5.54 -8.85
C HIS A 72 -4.08 6.15 -8.64
N PHE A 73 -4.26 7.00 -7.63
CA PHE A 73 -5.56 7.62 -7.37
C PHE A 73 -5.85 8.85 -8.23
N ASN A 74 -4.88 9.36 -9.00
CA ASN A 74 -4.95 10.68 -9.64
C ASN A 74 -5.28 11.79 -8.63
N CYS A 75 -4.49 11.86 -7.54
CA CYS A 75 -4.68 12.82 -6.46
C CYS A 75 -3.34 13.42 -6.00
N GLY A 76 -2.97 14.58 -6.57
CA GLY A 76 -1.67 15.22 -6.28
C GLY A 76 -1.49 15.73 -4.85
N THR A 77 -2.57 15.92 -4.09
CA THR A 77 -2.52 16.41 -2.70
C THR A 77 -2.44 15.30 -1.66
N LEU A 78 -2.46 14.02 -2.07
CA LEU A 78 -2.43 12.90 -1.15
C LEU A 78 -1.12 12.90 -0.35
N GLU A 79 -1.21 12.62 0.95
CA GLU A 79 -0.09 12.69 1.90
C GLU A 79 0.74 11.41 1.98
N GLY A 80 0.24 10.29 1.47
CA GLY A 80 0.90 8.98 1.48
C GLY A 80 -0.07 7.81 1.32
N ALA A 81 0.45 6.59 1.32
CA ALA A 81 -0.33 5.36 1.31
C ALA A 81 -0.87 5.06 2.72
N GLN A 82 -2.19 4.99 2.89
CA GLN A 82 -2.78 4.72 4.20
C GLN A 82 -2.54 3.29 4.66
N LEU A 83 -2.20 3.14 5.94
CA LEU A 83 -2.12 1.87 6.62
C LEU A 83 -3.46 1.48 7.24
N GLU A 84 -3.69 0.19 7.33
CA GLU A 84 -4.89 -0.42 7.89
C GLU A 84 -5.17 0.08 9.30
N ASN A 85 -6.39 0.54 9.55
CA ASN A 85 -6.80 1.13 10.82
C ASN A 85 -7.85 0.30 11.58
N ASP A 86 -8.22 -0.87 11.03
CA ASP A 86 -9.05 -1.87 11.70
C ASP A 86 -8.26 -3.15 12.05
N GLY A 87 -8.88 -4.04 12.83
CA GLY A 87 -8.29 -5.31 13.26
C GLY A 87 -7.37 -5.20 14.48
N GLY A 88 -6.56 -6.24 14.69
CA GLY A 88 -5.67 -6.36 15.85
C GLY A 88 -4.24 -5.89 15.59
N PRO A 89 -3.32 -6.08 16.57
CA PRO A 89 -1.91 -5.72 16.45
C PRO A 89 -1.16 -6.38 15.28
N GLY A 90 -1.65 -7.52 14.80
CA GLY A 90 -1.11 -8.20 13.62
C GLY A 90 -1.66 -7.70 12.29
N THR A 91 -2.59 -6.74 12.30
CA THR A 91 -3.27 -6.24 11.10
C THR A 91 -3.10 -4.74 10.97
N SER A 92 -3.52 -4.00 12.00
CA SER A 92 -3.50 -2.53 11.99
C SER A 92 -2.08 -1.99 11.96
N ASN A 93 -1.86 -0.97 11.12
CA ASN A 93 -0.59 -0.25 10.94
C ASN A 93 0.56 -1.07 10.35
N VAL A 94 0.34 -2.32 9.95
CA VAL A 94 1.35 -3.18 9.32
C VAL A 94 0.93 -3.66 7.92
N HIS A 95 -0.30 -3.37 7.51
CA HIS A 95 -0.83 -3.64 6.17
C HIS A 95 -1.34 -2.35 5.50
N TRP A 96 -1.51 -2.41 4.19
CA TRP A 96 -2.24 -1.39 3.45
C TRP A 96 -3.74 -1.39 3.80
N GLU A 97 -4.33 -0.20 3.84
CA GLU A 97 -5.77 0.01 4.03
C GLU A 97 -6.59 -0.74 2.98
N LYS A 98 -7.34 -1.77 3.40
CA LYS A 98 -8.09 -2.64 2.48
C LYS A 98 -9.09 -1.86 1.63
N ARG A 99 -9.76 -0.85 2.19
CA ARG A 99 -10.72 -0.03 1.45
C ARG A 99 -10.10 0.65 0.23
N LEU A 100 -8.85 1.09 0.36
CA LEU A 100 -8.15 1.86 -0.66
C LEU A 100 -7.45 0.99 -1.70
N PHE A 101 -6.96 -0.18 -1.29
CA PHE A 101 -6.08 -1.00 -2.11
C PHE A 101 -6.68 -2.34 -2.52
N GLY A 102 -7.85 -2.72 -1.97
CA GLY A 102 -8.64 -3.85 -2.45
C GLY A 102 -7.83 -5.16 -2.51
N PRO A 103 -7.61 -5.75 -3.69
CA PRO A 103 -6.89 -7.04 -3.83
C PRO A 103 -5.37 -6.93 -3.74
N GLU A 104 -4.79 -5.78 -3.35
CA GLU A 104 -3.35 -5.65 -3.20
C GLU A 104 -2.79 -6.64 -2.16
N ILE A 105 -1.67 -7.26 -2.48
CA ILE A 105 -1.08 -8.38 -1.72
C ILE A 105 -0.71 -8.05 -0.27
N MET A 106 -0.39 -6.79 0.03
CA MET A 106 -0.03 -6.32 1.37
C MET A 106 -1.23 -5.75 2.15
N THR A 107 -2.47 -5.97 1.69
CA THR A 107 -3.66 -5.68 2.50
C THR A 107 -3.86 -6.72 3.60
N GLY A 108 -4.52 -6.35 4.70
CA GLY A 108 -4.68 -7.20 5.90
C GLY A 108 -5.59 -8.43 5.73
N GLU A 109 -6.04 -8.72 4.51
CA GLU A 109 -6.90 -9.85 4.18
C GLU A 109 -6.47 -10.47 2.84
N LEU A 110 -6.22 -11.77 2.87
CA LEU A 110 -5.84 -12.56 1.70
C LEU A 110 -6.93 -12.51 0.62
N SER A 111 -6.54 -12.07 -0.57
CA SER A 111 -7.41 -12.05 -1.75
C SER A 111 -7.06 -13.21 -2.66
N ARG A 112 -8.06 -13.87 -3.27
CA ARG A 112 -7.82 -15.01 -4.19
C ARG A 112 -6.94 -14.63 -5.39
N ASN A 113 -7.07 -13.39 -5.85
CA ASN A 113 -6.27 -12.81 -6.93
C ASN A 113 -5.46 -11.65 -6.35
N ALA A 114 -4.53 -11.96 -5.45
CA ALA A 114 -3.67 -10.94 -4.85
C ALA A 114 -2.80 -10.29 -5.93
N ILE A 115 -2.72 -8.96 -5.91
CA ILE A 115 -1.99 -8.17 -6.91
C ILE A 115 -0.72 -7.61 -6.28
N PHE A 116 0.45 -7.92 -6.86
CA PHE A 116 1.71 -7.29 -6.50
C PHE A 116 1.86 -5.97 -7.26
N SER A 117 1.39 -4.89 -6.64
CA SER A 117 1.23 -3.60 -7.34
C SER A 117 2.48 -2.72 -7.31
N GLN A 118 2.45 -1.65 -8.12
CA GLN A 118 3.45 -0.56 -8.04
C GLN A 118 3.59 0.05 -6.64
N ILE A 119 2.56 -0.01 -5.79
CA ILE A 119 2.60 0.56 -4.44
C ILE A 119 3.50 -0.28 -3.52
N THR A 120 3.34 -1.60 -3.54
CA THR A 120 4.22 -2.49 -2.76
C THR A 120 5.62 -2.53 -3.36
N GLY A 121 5.75 -2.58 -4.70
CA GLY A 121 7.04 -2.45 -5.37
C GLY A 121 7.78 -1.16 -4.95
N ALA A 122 7.06 -0.03 -4.89
CA ALA A 122 7.63 1.24 -4.43
C ALA A 122 8.09 1.18 -2.97
N LEU A 123 7.32 0.55 -2.06
CA LEU A 123 7.73 0.37 -0.66
C LEU A 123 9.02 -0.46 -0.57
N LEU A 124 9.10 -1.58 -1.30
CA LEU A 124 10.27 -2.44 -1.30
C LEU A 124 11.49 -1.73 -1.88
N LYS A 125 11.32 -0.92 -2.93
CA LYS A 125 12.38 -0.07 -3.48
C LYS A 125 12.84 1.00 -2.48
N ASP A 126 11.92 1.71 -1.84
CA ASP A 126 12.21 2.73 -0.82
C ASP A 126 12.87 2.15 0.43
N SER A 127 12.65 0.85 0.70
CA SER A 127 13.33 0.16 1.80
C SER A 127 14.84 0.09 1.62
N GLY A 128 15.34 0.11 0.38
CA GLY A 128 16.75 -0.09 0.04
C GLY A 128 17.24 -1.54 0.14
N TRP A 129 16.39 -2.49 0.51
CA TRP A 129 16.76 -3.92 0.61
C TRP A 129 16.56 -4.69 -0.68
N TYR A 130 15.72 -4.17 -1.58
CA TYR A 130 15.30 -4.88 -2.78
C TYR A 130 15.52 -4.03 -4.03
N MET A 131 15.96 -4.67 -5.10
CA MET A 131 15.81 -4.15 -6.45
C MET A 131 14.52 -4.74 -7.02
N ILE A 132 13.68 -3.90 -7.61
CA ILE A 132 12.38 -4.32 -8.14
C ILE A 132 12.44 -4.35 -9.66
N ASP A 133 12.18 -5.52 -10.24
CA ASP A 133 11.90 -5.65 -11.66
C ASP A 133 10.46 -5.18 -11.92
N GLU A 134 10.32 -4.00 -12.54
CA GLU A 134 9.02 -3.40 -12.82
C GLU A 134 8.13 -4.27 -13.73
N ARG A 135 8.71 -5.21 -14.48
CA ARG A 135 7.96 -6.14 -15.34
C ARG A 135 7.11 -7.14 -14.55
N MET A 136 7.42 -7.34 -13.28
CA MET A 136 6.65 -8.22 -12.38
C MET A 136 5.53 -7.48 -11.65
N LEU A 137 5.45 -6.16 -11.79
CA LEU A 137 4.41 -5.36 -11.16
C LEU A 137 3.11 -5.48 -11.96
N GLU A 138 2.04 -5.79 -11.24
CA GLU A 138 0.72 -5.95 -11.81
C GLU A 138 -0.10 -4.67 -11.68
N PRO A 139 -0.97 -4.36 -12.67
CA PRO A 139 -1.83 -3.19 -12.60
C PRO A 139 -2.92 -3.38 -11.54
N LEU A 140 -2.87 -2.56 -10.48
CA LEU A 140 -3.97 -2.45 -9.55
C LEU A 140 -5.08 -1.59 -10.17
N THR A 141 -6.22 -2.18 -10.51
CA THR A 141 -7.36 -1.44 -11.08
C THR A 141 -8.28 -0.86 -10.01
N TRP A 142 -8.25 -1.42 -8.80
CA TRP A 142 -9.06 -0.95 -7.67
C TRP A 142 -8.66 0.46 -7.26
N GLY A 143 -9.63 1.39 -7.28
CA GLY A 143 -9.39 2.78 -6.90
C GLY A 143 -8.61 3.61 -7.93
N ALA A 144 -8.15 3.00 -9.03
CA ALA A 144 -7.36 3.69 -10.04
C ALA A 144 -8.12 4.90 -10.60
N SER A 145 -7.47 6.06 -10.60
CA SER A 145 -7.97 7.35 -11.06
C SER A 145 -9.31 7.80 -10.44
N LYS A 146 -9.67 7.30 -9.24
CA LYS A 146 -10.91 7.69 -8.54
C LYS A 146 -10.84 9.04 -7.81
N GLY A 147 -9.69 9.70 -7.84
CA GLY A 147 -9.47 11.04 -7.31
C GLY A 147 -9.36 11.11 -5.79
N CYS A 148 -9.14 12.33 -5.30
CA CYS A 148 -8.92 12.59 -3.87
C CYS A 148 -10.13 12.21 -3.01
N LEU A 149 -11.35 12.37 -3.51
CA LEU A 149 -12.56 12.03 -2.75
C LEU A 149 -12.57 10.55 -2.36
N PHE A 150 -12.26 9.65 -3.30
CA PHE A 150 -12.12 8.23 -3.01
C PHE A 150 -11.00 7.95 -1.99
N ALA A 151 -9.86 8.61 -2.17
CA ALA A 151 -8.67 8.37 -1.36
C ALA A 151 -8.85 8.84 0.11
N THR A 152 -9.51 9.98 0.34
CA THR A 152 -9.50 10.65 1.66
C THR A 152 -10.83 10.68 2.39
N ALA A 153 -11.96 10.52 1.68
CA ALA A 153 -13.29 10.63 2.27
C ALA A 153 -13.84 9.27 2.71
N SER A 154 -14.95 9.29 3.46
CA SER A 154 -15.64 8.07 3.85
C SER A 154 -16.32 7.42 2.64
N CYS A 155 -16.60 6.10 2.72
CA CYS A 155 -17.37 5.42 1.68
C CYS A 155 -18.72 6.12 1.45
N ARG A 156 -19.36 6.58 2.53
CA ARG A 156 -20.63 7.30 2.45
C ARG A 156 -20.49 8.60 1.65
N GLU A 157 -19.53 9.43 2.03
CA GLU A 157 -19.27 10.70 1.34
C GLU A 157 -18.89 10.46 -0.12
N TYR A 158 -18.05 9.46 -0.42
CA TYR A 158 -17.73 9.10 -1.80
C TYR A 158 -18.97 8.69 -2.60
N MET A 159 -19.83 7.82 -2.05
CA MET A 159 -21.06 7.35 -2.68
C MET A 159 -22.07 8.48 -2.91
N ASP A 160 -22.19 9.43 -1.97
CA ASP A 160 -23.10 10.57 -2.11
C ASP A 160 -22.72 11.50 -3.29
N PHE A 161 -21.47 11.42 -3.78
CA PHE A 161 -20.96 12.19 -4.93
C PHE A 161 -20.85 11.36 -6.22
N GLN A 162 -21.24 10.08 -6.21
CA GLN A 162 -21.33 9.31 -7.44
C GLN A 162 -22.68 9.60 -8.14
N PRO A 163 -22.70 9.71 -9.47
CA PRO A 163 -23.92 9.91 -10.25
C PRO A 163 -24.85 8.68 -10.24
#